data_AF-A0A1N6GY09-F1
#
_entry.id   AF-A0A1N6GY09-F1
#
_cell.length_a   1.000
_cell.length_b   1.000
_cell.length_c   1.000
_cell.angle_alpha   90.00
_cell.angle_beta   90.00
_cell.angle_gamma   90.00
#
_symmetry.space_group_name_H-M   'P 1'
#
loop_
_entity.id
_entity.type
_entity.pdbx_description
1 polymer ?
#
loop_
_entity_poly.entity_id
_entity_poly.type
_entity_poly.pdbx_seq_one_letter_code
_entity_poly.pdbx_strand_id
1 'polypeptide(L)'
;MKLISILFTLIVIQFCEFKAQEKVTKLPKEDQKLITKALSNDKNFELQYIKKIDSSQNRNVISHYNSDFFLSSKRIYSYNDNKLQLVRYFDSYFEDDTKIFIIT
;
A
#
# COMPACT_ATOMS: atom_id res chain seq x y z
N MET A 1 -10.49 -21.30 34.93
CA MET A 1 -10.63 -21.46 33.45
C MET A 1 -10.89 -20.15 32.69
N LYS A 2 -11.64 -19.16 33.21
CA LYS A 2 -11.90 -17.89 32.49
C LYS A 2 -10.65 -17.02 32.23
N LEU A 3 -9.70 -16.95 33.17
CA LEU A 3 -8.49 -16.11 33.02
C LEU A 3 -7.59 -16.54 31.85
N ILE A 4 -7.39 -17.87 31.68
CA ILE A 4 -6.54 -18.42 30.61
C ILE A 4 -7.15 -18.15 29.23
N SER A 5 -8.48 -18.26 29.12
CA SER A 5 -9.19 -17.93 27.88
C SER A 5 -9.06 -16.46 27.52
N ILE A 6 -9.14 -15.53 28.48
CA ILE A 6 -9.01 -14.09 28.23
C ILE A 6 -7.58 -13.73 27.81
N LEU A 7 -6.57 -14.32 28.48
CA LEU A 7 -5.16 -14.10 28.16
C LEU A 7 -4.82 -14.59 26.74
N PHE A 8 -5.36 -15.75 26.34
CA PHE A 8 -5.16 -16.28 24.99
C PHE A 8 -5.77 -15.36 23.92
N THR A 9 -6.99 -14.85 24.14
CA THR A 9 -7.62 -13.92 23.20
C THR A 9 -6.84 -12.60 23.06
N LEU A 10 -6.32 -12.06 24.16
CA LEU A 10 -5.47 -10.85 24.15
C LEU A 10 -4.19 -11.04 23.33
N ILE A 11 -3.51 -12.18 23.51
CA ILE A 11 -2.28 -12.52 22.76
C ILE A 11 -2.57 -12.61 21.26
N VAL A 12 -3.67 -13.26 20.87
CA VAL A 12 -4.07 -13.39 19.45
C VAL A 12 -4.37 -12.02 18.83
N ILE A 13 -5.05 -11.14 19.55
CA ILE A 13 -5.35 -9.77 19.07
C ILE A 13 -4.05 -8.98 18.86
N GLN A 14 -3.14 -8.97 19.84
CA GLN A 14 -1.85 -8.27 19.71
C GLN A 14 -1.01 -8.80 18.55
N PHE A 15 -1.03 -10.11 18.31
CA PHE A 15 -0.27 -10.71 17.20
C PHE A 15 -0.85 -10.35 15.83
N CYS A 16 -2.17 -10.26 15.71
CA CYS A 16 -2.84 -9.77 14.50
C CYS A 16 -2.52 -8.29 14.23
N GLU A 17 -2.55 -7.45 15.27
CA GLU A 17 -2.19 -6.02 15.16
C GLU A 17 -0.73 -5.85 14.72
N PHE A 18 0.20 -6.61 15.30
CA PHE A 18 1.61 -6.60 14.92
C PHE A 18 1.83 -6.95 13.45
N LYS A 19 1.19 -8.02 12.95
CA LYS A 19 1.29 -8.44 11.54
C LYS A 19 0.71 -7.39 10.58
N ALA A 20 -0.39 -6.74 10.95
CA ALA A 20 -0.95 -5.65 10.15
C ALA A 20 0.00 -4.44 10.10
N GLN A 21 0.64 -4.12 11.23
CA GLN A 21 1.57 -3.00 11.34
C GLN A 21 2.86 -3.23 10.55
N GLU A 22 3.38 -4.46 10.54
CA GLU A 22 4.52 -4.86 9.71
C GLU A 22 4.23 -4.72 8.20
N LYS A 23 2.99 -4.96 7.77
CA LYS A 23 2.58 -4.75 6.37
C LYS A 23 2.52 -3.27 6.01
N VAL A 24 2.08 -2.41 6.93
CA VAL A 24 1.99 -0.96 6.69
C VAL A 24 3.38 -0.32 6.56
N THR A 25 4.38 -0.75 7.33
CA THR A 25 5.73 -0.16 7.27
C THR A 25 6.43 -0.38 5.92
N LYS A 26 5.99 -1.37 5.13
CA LYS A 26 6.50 -1.67 3.78
C LYS A 26 5.99 -0.70 2.71
N LEU A 27 4.97 0.11 3.01
CA LEU A 27 4.43 1.13 2.11
C LEU A 27 5.30 2.40 2.14
N PRO A 28 5.36 3.18 1.05
CA PRO A 28 5.90 4.54 1.09
C PRO A 28 5.22 5.38 2.19
N LYS A 29 5.97 6.21 2.92
CA LYS A 29 5.43 7.03 4.04
C LYS A 29 4.19 7.85 3.67
N GLU A 30 4.16 8.34 2.44
CA GLU A 30 3.04 9.10 1.85
C GLU A 30 1.75 8.29 1.67
N ASP A 31 1.84 6.96 1.59
CA ASP A 31 0.72 6.04 1.39
C ASP A 31 0.29 5.38 2.71
N GLN A 32 1.21 5.23 3.67
CA GLN A 32 0.95 4.65 4.99
C GLN A 32 -0.28 5.28 5.67
N LYS A 33 -0.39 6.62 5.67
CA LYS A 33 -1.50 7.33 6.33
C LYS A 33 -2.88 6.98 5.75
N LEU A 34 -2.96 6.74 4.44
CA LEU A 34 -4.21 6.37 3.76
C LEU A 34 -4.59 4.92 4.07
N ILE A 35 -3.62 4.02 4.05
CA ILE A 35 -3.84 2.58 4.24
C ILE A 35 -4.09 2.20 5.69
N THR A 36 -3.44 2.86 6.66
CA THR A 36 -3.70 2.64 8.09
C THR A 36 -5.17 2.88 8.43
N LYS A 37 -5.79 3.90 7.81
CA LYS A 37 -7.23 4.19 8.01
C LYS A 37 -8.15 3.15 7.38
N ALA A 38 -7.74 2.52 6.27
CA ALA A 38 -8.51 1.46 5.64
C ALA A 38 -8.45 0.15 6.44
N LEU A 39 -7.25 -0.23 6.89
CA LEU A 39 -7.01 -1.43 7.71
C LEU A 39 -7.66 -1.38 9.09
N SER A 40 -7.87 -0.19 9.67
CA SER A 40 -8.60 -0.06 10.94
C SER A 40 -10.08 -0.39 10.82
N ASN A 41 -10.65 -0.29 9.61
CA ASN A 41 -12.08 -0.50 9.37
C ASN A 41 -12.40 -1.88 8.78
N ASP A 42 -11.45 -2.50 8.08
CA ASP A 42 -11.63 -3.83 7.49
C ASP A 42 -10.35 -4.68 7.61
N LYS A 43 -10.43 -5.73 8.42
CA LYS A 43 -9.31 -6.66 8.67
C LYS A 43 -9.05 -7.60 7.49
N ASN A 44 -9.96 -7.65 6.51
CA ASN A 44 -9.83 -8.41 5.27
C ASN A 44 -9.52 -7.51 4.06
N PHE A 45 -9.08 -6.28 4.30
CA PHE A 45 -8.77 -5.32 3.25
C PHE A 45 -7.58 -5.77 2.40
N GLU A 46 -7.83 -6.11 1.13
CA GLU A 46 -6.81 -6.31 0.11
C GLU A 46 -6.63 -5.03 -0.72
N LEU A 47 -5.46 -4.42 -0.62
CA LEU A 47 -5.14 -3.20 -1.37
C LEU A 47 -4.73 -3.54 -2.80
N GLN A 48 -5.56 -3.19 -3.78
CA GLN A 48 -5.21 -3.34 -5.19
C GLN A 48 -4.45 -2.12 -5.74
N TYR A 49 -4.92 -0.89 -5.45
CA TYR A 49 -4.23 0.34 -5.86
C TYR A 49 -4.63 1.58 -5.04
N ILE A 50 -3.78 2.60 -5.07
CA ILE A 50 -4.01 3.96 -4.56
C ILE A 50 -3.93 4.93 -5.73
N LYS A 51 -4.97 5.76 -5.89
CA LYS A 51 -4.98 6.88 -6.83
C LYS A 51 -4.87 8.20 -6.08
N LYS A 52 -3.85 8.99 -6.39
CA LYS A 52 -3.63 10.35 -5.89
C LYS A 52 -3.77 11.34 -7.04
N ILE A 53 -4.54 12.40 -6.80
CA ILE A 53 -4.73 13.50 -7.75
C ILE A 53 -4.19 14.75 -7.06
N ASP A 54 -3.10 15.30 -7.58
CA ASP A 54 -2.59 16.60 -7.18
C ASP A 54 -3.02 17.62 -8.23
N SER A 55 -4.13 18.30 -7.94
CA SER A 55 -4.69 19.35 -8.79
C SER A 55 -3.80 20.57 -8.89
N SER A 56 -2.91 20.82 -7.90
CA SER A 56 -1.99 21.96 -7.92
C SER A 56 -0.83 21.77 -8.90
N GLN A 57 -0.42 20.51 -9.11
CA GLN A 57 0.65 20.13 -10.03
C GLN A 57 0.13 19.51 -11.34
N ASN A 58 -1.18 19.51 -11.53
CA ASN A 58 -1.86 18.88 -12.67
C ASN A 58 -1.40 17.42 -12.89
N ARG A 59 -1.18 16.70 -11.78
CA ARG A 59 -0.49 15.41 -11.74
C ARG A 59 -1.38 14.34 -11.15
N ASN A 60 -1.50 13.22 -11.84
CA ASN A 60 -2.17 12.02 -11.35
C ASN A 60 -1.14 10.94 -11.08
N VAL A 61 -1.18 10.33 -9.89
CA VAL A 61 -0.31 9.22 -9.52
C VAL A 61 -1.18 8.02 -9.20
N ILE A 62 -0.90 6.89 -9.85
CA ILE A 62 -1.56 5.61 -9.59
C ILE A 62 -0.50 4.61 -9.13
N SER A 63 -0.61 4.12 -7.90
CA SER A 63 0.28 3.12 -7.33
C SER A 63 -0.50 1.81 -7.14
N HIS A 64 -0.02 0.70 -7.70
CA HIS A 64 -0.59 -0.64 -7.48
C HIS A 64 0.25 -1.39 -6.46
N TYR A 65 -0.41 -2.17 -5.61
CA TYR A 65 0.25 -2.98 -4.58
C TYR A 65 -0.18 -4.43 -4.73
N ASN A 66 0.70 -5.34 -4.34
CA ASN A 66 0.34 -6.76 -4.24
C ASN A 66 -0.31 -7.07 -2.87
N SER A 67 -0.72 -8.32 -2.68
CA SER A 67 -1.31 -8.84 -1.43
C SER A 67 -0.43 -8.65 -0.18
N ASP A 68 0.87 -8.50 -0.39
CA ASP A 68 1.87 -8.27 0.66
C ASP A 68 2.20 -6.78 0.87
N PHE A 69 1.42 -5.89 0.24
CA PHE A 69 1.54 -4.44 0.32
C PHE A 69 2.85 -3.88 -0.22
N PHE A 70 3.57 -4.66 -1.04
CA PHE A 70 4.67 -4.14 -1.82
C PHE A 70 4.15 -3.41 -3.05
N LEU A 71 4.68 -2.21 -3.30
CA LEU A 71 4.42 -1.48 -4.54
C LEU A 71 4.80 -2.37 -5.72
N SER A 72 3.85 -2.75 -6.55
CA SER A 72 4.07 -3.54 -7.78
C SER A 72 4.34 -2.61 -8.95
N SER A 73 3.53 -1.57 -9.14
CA SER A 73 3.76 -0.59 -10.21
C SER A 73 3.33 0.81 -9.78
N LYS A 74 3.94 1.84 -10.39
CA LYS A 74 3.57 3.25 -10.18
C LYS A 74 3.52 3.96 -11.54
N ARG A 75 2.40 4.60 -11.84
CA ARG A 75 2.20 5.41 -13.05
C ARG A 75 2.01 6.86 -12.63
N ILE A 76 2.81 7.75 -13.21
CA ILE A 76 2.70 9.19 -13.01
C ILE A 76 2.26 9.81 -14.32
N TYR A 77 1.14 10.51 -14.28
CA TYR A 77 0.60 11.24 -15.41
C TYR A 77 0.59 12.74 -15.13
N SER A 78 0.67 13.53 -16.18
CA SER A 78 0.35 14.96 -16.16
C SER A 78 -0.74 15.25 -17.18
N TYR A 79 -1.46 16.36 -17.03
CA TYR A 79 -2.23 16.89 -18.14
C TYR A 79 -1.40 17.91 -18.91
N ASN A 80 -1.39 17.76 -20.23
CA ASN A 80 -0.87 18.72 -21.18
C ASN A 80 -1.98 19.00 -22.20
N ASP A 81 -2.40 20.26 -22.33
CA ASP A 81 -3.52 20.68 -23.18
C ASP A 81 -4.79 19.83 -23.02
N ASN A 82 -5.24 19.64 -21.78
CA ASN A 82 -6.39 18.80 -21.40
C ASN A 82 -6.27 17.31 -21.77
N LYS A 83 -5.10 16.84 -22.23
CA LYS A 83 -4.81 15.43 -22.48
C LYS A 83 -3.96 14.85 -21.35
N LEU A 84 -4.38 13.70 -20.83
CA LEU A 84 -3.59 12.95 -19.86
C LEU A 84 -2.40 12.29 -20.59
N GLN A 85 -1.18 12.61 -20.17
CA GLN A 85 0.06 12.03 -20.69
C GLN A 85 0.78 11.24 -19.60
N LEU A 86 1.28 10.06 -19.94
CA LEU A 86 2.14 9.28 -19.05
C LEU A 86 3.52 9.93 -19.03
N VAL A 87 3.94 10.36 -17.84
CA VAL A 87 5.24 11.03 -17.63
C VAL A 87 6.30 10.04 -17.16
N ARG A 88 5.90 9.09 -16.32
CA ARG A 88 6.82 8.10 -15.77
C ARG A 88 6.11 6.81 -15.43
N TYR A 89 6.77 5.71 -15.76
CA TYR A 89 6.33 4.38 -15.35
C TYR A 89 7.39 3.69 -14.50
N PHE A 90 6.92 3.03 -13.45
CA PHE A 90 7.70 2.13 -12.65
C PHE A 90 6.97 0.81 -12.61
N ASP A 91 7.71 -0.26 -12.90
CA ASP A 91 7.29 -1.61 -12.57
C ASP A 91 8.26 -2.22 -11.58
N SER A 92 7.79 -3.21 -10.85
CA SER A 92 8.66 -3.98 -9.97
C SER A 92 8.17 -5.40 -9.84
N TYR A 93 9.15 -6.28 -9.81
CA TYR A 93 8.97 -7.71 -9.61
C TYR A 93 9.99 -8.17 -8.57
N PHE A 94 9.75 -9.38 -8.07
CA PHE A 94 10.65 -10.04 -7.14
C PHE A 94 11.41 -11.13 -7.89
N GLU A 95 12.71 -11.18 -7.69
CA GLU A 95 13.60 -12.26 -8.14
C GLU A 95 14.42 -12.67 -6.91
N ASP A 96 14.31 -13.92 -6.47
CA ASP A 96 15.00 -14.47 -5.29
C ASP A 96 14.93 -13.55 -4.05
N ASP A 97 13.71 -13.21 -3.62
CA ASP A 97 13.40 -12.27 -2.52
C ASP A 97 13.96 -10.85 -2.67
N THR A 98 14.62 -10.55 -3.80
CA THR A 98 15.14 -9.24 -4.14
C THR A 98 14.12 -8.48 -4.97
N LYS A 99 13.75 -7.27 -4.51
CA LYS A 99 12.84 -6.40 -5.24
C LYS A 99 13.61 -5.63 -6.31
N ILE A 100 13.26 -5.85 -7.57
CA ILE A 100 13.84 -5.17 -8.72
C ILE A 100 12.86 -4.10 -9.21
N PHE A 101 13.37 -2.89 -9.48
CA PHE A 101 12.60 -1.80 -10.07
C PHE A 101 13.01 -1.59 -11.53
N ILE A 102 12.05 -1.69 -12.45
CA ILE A 102 12.23 -1.28 -13.84
C ILE A 102 11.68 0.15 -13.98
N ILE A 103 12.51 1.05 -14.49
CA ILE A 103 12.12 2.43 -14.79
C ILE A 103 12.10 2.58 -16.31
N THR A 104 10.97 3.04 -16.86
CA THR A 104 10.78 3.29 -18.29
C THR A 104 10.31 4.72 -18.54
#